data_AF-A0A8T5NCP5-F1
#
_entry.id   AF-A0A8T5NCP5-F1
#
_cell.length_a   1.000
_cell.length_b   1.000
_cell.length_c   1.000
_cell.angle_alpha   90.00
_cell.angle_beta   90.00
_cell.angle_gamma   90.00
#
_symmetry.space_group_name_H-M   'P 1'
#
loop_
_entity.id
_entity.type
_entity.pdbx_description
1 polymer ?
#
loop_
_entity_poly.entity_id
_entity_poly.type
_entity_poly.pdbx_seq_one_letter_code
_entity_poly.pdbx_strand_id
1 'polypeptide(L)' 'ETIDHINPGSAWPTITELGAMAGVPLKERLPIYPQYVRKKWYSDEISSLLRSLSDPEGFRKTY' A
#
# COMPACT_ATOMS: atom_id res chain seq x y z
N GLU A 1 5.36 -21.36 -9.77
CA GLU A 1 4.24 -20.42 -9.53
C GLU A 1 3.28 -21.02 -8.54
N THR A 2 2.67 -20.18 -7.71
CA THR A 2 1.61 -20.60 -6.78
C THR A 2 0.30 -20.65 -7.55
N ILE A 3 -0.43 -21.77 -7.47
CA ILE A 3 -1.75 -21.91 -8.11
C ILE A 3 -2.72 -20.95 -7.42
N ASP A 4 -3.29 -20.01 -8.18
CA ASP A 4 -4.33 -19.11 -7.67
C ASP A 4 -5.67 -19.84 -7.66
N HIS A 5 -6.07 -20.31 -6.47
CA HIS A 5 -7.36 -20.95 -6.25
C HIS A 5 -8.53 -19.95 -6.13
N ILE A 6 -8.25 -18.66 -5.96
CA ILE A 6 -9.26 -17.62 -5.73
C ILE A 6 -9.75 -17.08 -7.08
N ASN A 7 -8.84 -16.82 -8.02
CA ASN A 7 -9.21 -16.25 -9.32
C ASN A 7 -8.74 -17.10 -10.52
N PRO A 8 -9.23 -18.35 -10.64
CA PRO A 8 -8.86 -19.22 -11.73
C PRO A 8 -9.27 -18.60 -13.08
N GLY A 9 -8.29 -18.37 -13.96
CA GLY A 9 -8.49 -17.80 -15.30
C GLY A 9 -8.56 -16.27 -15.36
N SER A 10 -8.45 -15.56 -14.23
CA SER A 10 -8.39 -14.10 -14.20
C SER A 10 -7.22 -13.64 -13.33
N ALA A 11 -6.01 -13.71 -13.88
CA ALA A 11 -4.85 -13.21 -13.17
C ALA A 11 -5.00 -11.71 -12.86
N TRP A 12 -4.60 -11.30 -11.66
CA TRP A 12 -4.49 -9.88 -11.34
C TRP A 12 -3.46 -9.21 -12.27
N PRO A 13 -3.69 -7.96 -12.69
CA PRO A 13 -2.73 -7.24 -13.51
C PRO A 13 -1.42 -7.05 -12.74
N THR A 14 -0.32 -7.06 -13.46
CA THR A 14 0.98 -6.62 -12.95
C THR A 14 0.93 -5.15 -12.53
N ILE A 15 1.90 -4.70 -11.72
CA ILE A 15 1.98 -3.29 -11.31
C ILE A 15 2.12 -2.36 -12.53
N THR A 16 2.84 -2.80 -13.56
CA THR A 16 3.02 -2.04 -14.82
C THR A 16 1.69 -1.90 -15.57
N GLU A 17 0.95 -3.00 -15.75
CA GLU A 17 -0.37 -2.98 -16.40
C GLU A 17 -1.37 -2.14 -15.60
N LEU A 18 -1.38 -2.29 -14.28
CA LEU A 18 -2.22 -1.50 -13.40
C LEU A 18 -1.92 0.00 -13.53
N GLY A 19 -0.64 0.37 -13.63
CA GLY A 19 -0.21 1.76 -13.82
C GLY A 19 -0.69 2.35 -15.15
N ALA A 20 -0.70 1.55 -16.22
CA ALA A 20 -1.23 1.96 -17.52
C ALA A 20 -2.76 2.16 -17.51
N MET A 21 -3.48 1.40 -16.67
CA MET A 21 -4.95 1.42 -16.60
C MET A 21 -5.52 2.39 -15.56
N ALA A 22 -4.79 2.70 -14.49
CA ALA A 22 -5.33 3.42 -13.34
C ALA A 22 -5.68 4.89 -13.62
N GLY A 23 -5.08 5.51 -14.65
CA GLY A 23 -5.24 6.94 -14.94
C GLY A 23 -4.69 7.88 -13.85
N VAL A 24 -4.02 7.32 -12.84
CA VAL A 24 -3.38 8.04 -11.73
C VAL A 24 -2.04 7.37 -11.39
N PRO A 25 -1.06 8.12 -10.86
CA PRO A 25 0.20 7.54 -10.39
C PRO A 25 -0.05 6.52 -9.28
N LEU A 26 0.55 5.33 -9.41
CA LEU A 26 0.53 4.35 -8.34
C LEU A 26 1.55 4.75 -7.26
N LYS A 27 1.10 4.83 -6.01
CA LYS A 27 1.96 5.05 -4.84
C LYS A 27 1.73 3.98 -3.80
N GLU A 28 2.80 3.32 -3.39
CA GLU A 28 2.75 2.27 -2.36
C GLU A 28 2.39 2.88 -0.99
N ARG A 29 1.50 2.19 -0.27
CA ARG A 29 1.10 2.55 1.10
C ARG A 29 1.31 1.36 2.04
N LEU A 30 1.40 1.67 3.33
CA LEU A 30 1.21 0.65 4.35
C LEU A 30 -0.25 0.15 4.36
N PRO A 31 -0.57 -0.95 5.06
CA PRO A 31 -1.96 -1.42 5.20
C PRO A 31 -2.93 -0.36 5.76
N ILE A 32 -2.43 0.56 6.59
CA ILE A 32 -3.16 1.75 7.04
C ILE A 32 -3.18 2.84 5.95
N TYR A 33 -4.30 3.57 5.81
CA TYR A 33 -4.39 4.66 4.84
C TYR A 33 -3.55 5.89 5.26
N PRO A 34 -2.90 6.58 4.31
CA PRO A 34 -2.04 7.75 4.61
C PRO A 34 -2.75 8.84 5.43
N GLN A 35 -4.02 9.10 5.14
CA GLN A 35 -4.84 10.06 5.90
C GLN A 35 -4.99 9.72 7.38
N TYR A 36 -4.97 8.44 7.74
CA TYR A 36 -5.05 7.99 9.14
C TYR A 36 -3.68 8.00 9.82
N VAL A 37 -2.61 7.79 9.05
CA VAL A 37 -1.25 8.03 9.54
C VAL A 37 -1.08 9.52 9.91
N ARG A 38 -1.46 10.44 9.02
CA ARG A 38 -1.37 11.89 9.27
C ARG A 38 -2.24 12.36 10.44
N LYS A 39 -3.43 11.78 10.59
CA LYS A 39 -4.34 12.07 11.71
C LYS A 39 -3.93 11.40 13.03
N LYS A 40 -2.88 10.58 13.04
CA LYS A 40 -2.48 9.73 14.18
C LYS A 40 -3.62 8.84 14.67
N TRP A 41 -4.43 8.32 13.75
CA TRP A 41 -5.55 7.41 14.04
C TRP A 41 -5.06 5.97 14.01
N TYR A 42 -4.24 5.65 14.99
CA TYR A 42 -3.68 4.33 15.22
C TYR A 42 -3.28 4.22 16.69
N SER A 43 -3.11 3.01 17.17
CA SER A 43 -2.76 2.76 18.56
C SER A 43 -1.28 3.02 18.85
N ASP A 44 -0.93 3.25 20.12
CA ASP A 44 0.45 3.56 20.52
C ASP A 44 1.40 2.39 20.25
N GLU A 45 0.91 1.16 20.29
CA GLU A 45 1.67 -0.07 20.06
C GLU A 45 2.33 -0.09 18.66
N ILE A 46 1.63 0.42 17.63
CA ILE A 46 2.17 0.43 16.26
C ILE A 46 2.80 1.77 15.87
N SER A 47 2.76 2.76 16.76
CA SER A 47 3.16 4.13 16.46
C SER A 47 4.64 4.25 16.04
N SER A 48 5.53 3.49 16.68
CA SER A 48 6.96 3.50 16.36
C SER A 48 7.25 2.85 15.01
N LEU A 49 6.52 1.79 14.67
CA LEU A 49 6.62 1.14 13.36
C LEU A 49 6.13 2.07 12.24
N LEU A 50 4.99 2.74 12.45
CA LEU A 50 4.47 3.69 11.46
C LEU A 50 5.42 4.88 11.25
N ARG A 51 6.05 5.39 12.32
CA ARG A 51 7.07 6.44 12.20
C ARG A 51 8.31 5.99 11.42
N SER A 52 8.73 4.73 11.57
CA SER A 52 9.89 4.23 10.85
C SER A 52 9.57 3.96 9.38
N LEU A 53 8.38 3.42 9.08
CA LEU A 53 8.01 2.95 7.74
C LEU A 53 7.23 3.95 6.89
N SER A 54 6.72 5.07 7.44
CA SER A 54 5.89 6.03 6.68
C SER A 54 6.59 7.36 6.42
N ASP A 55 6.48 7.89 5.22
CA ASP A 55 6.88 9.25 4.87
C ASP A 55 5.98 10.30 5.59
N PRO A 56 6.32 11.60 5.56
CA PRO A 56 5.50 12.65 6.19
C PRO A 56 4.07 12.74 5.65
N GLU A 57 3.84 12.28 4.41
CA GLU A 57 2.51 12.24 3.78
C GLU A 57 1.69 11.01 4.20
N GLY A 58 2.30 10.07 4.94
CA GLY A 58 1.68 8.84 5.43
C GLY A 58 1.77 7.65 4.47
N PHE A 59 2.51 7.75 3.37
CA PHE A 59 2.77 6.64 2.46
C PHE A 59 3.99 5.83 2.92
N ARG A 60 4.21 4.66 2.34
CA ARG A 60 5.39 3.85 2.66
C ARG A 60 6.67 4.62 2.27
N LYS A 61 7.69 4.64 3.13
CA LYS A 61 9.03 5.13 2.76
C LYS A 61 9.65 4.20 1.72
N THR A 62 10.20 4.79 0.67
CA THR A 62 11.15 4.11 -0.23
C THR A 62 12.55 4.21 0.39
N TYR A 63 13.27 3.09 0.38
CA TYR A 63 14.66 3.00 0.85
C TYR A 63 15.63 3.66 -0.12
#